data_AF-A0A1E1KWA7-F1
#
_entry.id   AF-A0A1E1KWA7-F1
#
_cell.length_a   1.000
_cell.length_b   1.000
_cell.length_c   1.000
_cell.angle_alpha   90.00
_cell.angle_beta   90.00
_cell.angle_gamma   90.00
#
_symmetry.space_group_name_H-M   'P 1'
#
loop_
_entity.id
_entity.type
_entity.pdbx_description
1 polymer ?
#
loop_
_entity_poly.entity_id
_entity_poly.type
_entity_poly.pdbx_seq_one_letter_code
_entity_poly.pdbx_strand_id
1 'polypeptide(L)'
;MFFQSSLTAAIGLATLATALTCNSSTKLSTEAQDLFEFSMSINDARFDESYKMIWTEDNGPWSVRFTAWYTAGLLYRNQGDDLENAKGAINLATQMNENFTSPWYGDFKLSPDEPSPQTPLYPPKIYGSYDPNWREFVGSQLVQCVEEFEDLLGPDLVQEIETAMVHAAVGAMKRNGTNSDGDNLILAYSNPAYMRALNVGWIGSRIKNQTFIDFGNTQGDELFKLFTKMGANTMGEYNAPNYYGMDFWALGAMEKYGPENSSFKAHAPVIMAKLWDDIADHYNPYLGNMVGPYDRAYTRDMNVHDAILSLYFWGIFGHGKAAGPPKGEIDLRYDAAQGSAIALILDNVASAMSLEVKEALLGEFGEKRLLNRTVYYDLETDNNRTTTAWISKSLMIGGQKLAENVDRGKQFVPAIVHWASDPTHKPRPLNGYFSLFPSTTTITAIAESQKLTISYPNTTQDGSDSFQFMLSGIPPPWSLAGNVVDGFTNVPCLDVNVTAPGLQRLPTVYGSSIYGSWYYNITYLVPSNFTGTPMISFDLAPTC
;
A
#
# COMPACT_ATOMS: atom_id res chain seq x y z
N MET A 1 80.06 -0.25 -24.82
CA MET A 1 78.72 0.11 -24.30
C MET A 1 78.03 -1.21 -23.97
N PHE A 2 78.17 -1.65 -22.72
CA PHE A 2 77.61 -2.89 -22.15
C PHE A 2 76.27 -2.51 -21.45
N PHE A 3 75.21 -3.31 -21.27
CA PHE A 3 74.98 -4.76 -21.18
C PHE A 3 73.52 -5.10 -21.58
N GLN A 4 73.28 -6.37 -21.89
CA GLN A 4 71.99 -7.04 -22.14
C GLN A 4 71.01 -7.04 -20.94
N SER A 5 69.72 -7.18 -21.21
CA SER A 5 68.90 -8.25 -20.60
C SER A 5 67.58 -8.48 -21.35
N SER A 6 67.22 -9.75 -21.43
CA SER A 6 66.07 -10.37 -22.08
C SER A 6 64.80 -10.26 -21.22
N LEU A 7 63.61 -10.20 -21.83
CA LEU A 7 62.38 -10.64 -21.16
C LEU A 7 61.42 -11.31 -22.15
N THR A 8 61.02 -12.51 -21.76
CA THR A 8 60.12 -13.49 -22.37
C THR A 8 58.68 -13.00 -22.49
N ALA A 9 58.04 -13.25 -23.64
CA ALA A 9 56.61 -13.05 -23.87
C ALA A 9 55.82 -14.26 -23.35
N ALA A 10 54.89 -14.02 -22.42
CA ALA A 10 53.89 -14.99 -21.99
C ALA A 10 52.60 -14.78 -22.79
N ILE A 11 52.14 -15.84 -23.47
CA ILE A 11 50.88 -15.90 -24.20
C ILE A 11 49.78 -16.17 -23.17
N GLY A 12 48.91 -15.19 -22.94
CA GLY A 12 47.70 -15.34 -22.13
C GLY A 12 46.60 -16.05 -22.93
N LEU A 13 46.19 -17.23 -22.46
CA LEU A 13 44.96 -17.89 -22.91
C LEU A 13 43.75 -17.10 -22.39
N ALA A 14 42.95 -16.56 -23.30
CA ALA A 14 41.63 -16.03 -22.97
C ALA A 14 40.65 -17.19 -22.77
N THR A 15 40.23 -17.41 -21.53
CA THR A 15 39.09 -18.27 -21.19
C THR A 15 37.80 -17.56 -21.62
N LEU A 16 37.15 -18.07 -22.65
CA LEU A 16 35.74 -17.75 -22.93
C LEU A 16 34.90 -18.32 -21.79
N ALA A 17 34.41 -17.45 -20.91
CA ALA A 17 33.32 -17.78 -20.02
C ALA A 17 32.07 -17.94 -20.89
N THR A 18 31.62 -19.18 -21.06
CA THR A 18 30.28 -19.48 -21.57
C THR A 18 29.28 -18.98 -20.53
N ALA A 19 28.63 -17.85 -20.82
CA ALA A 19 27.44 -17.43 -20.10
C ALA A 19 26.39 -18.54 -20.26
N LEU A 20 26.16 -19.30 -19.19
CA LEU A 20 24.97 -20.13 -19.05
C LEU A 20 23.81 -19.14 -18.93
N THR A 21 23.17 -18.82 -20.06
CA THR A 21 21.88 -18.14 -20.05
C THR A 21 20.86 -19.14 -19.49
N CYS A 22 20.66 -19.11 -18.18
CA CYS A 22 19.48 -19.71 -17.58
C CYS A 22 18.29 -18.85 -18.02
N ASN A 23 17.46 -19.38 -18.92
CA ASN A 23 16.23 -18.74 -19.35
C ASN A 23 15.29 -18.64 -18.13
N SER A 24 15.22 -17.49 -17.47
CA SER A 24 14.03 -17.15 -16.68
C SER A 24 12.82 -17.24 -17.62
N SER A 25 11.85 -18.05 -17.25
CA SER A 25 10.82 -18.60 -18.14
C SER A 25 9.70 -17.61 -18.51
N THR A 26 9.73 -16.38 -18.00
CA THR A 26 8.68 -15.38 -18.28
C THR A 26 9.26 -14.09 -18.85
N LYS A 27 8.93 -13.85 -20.12
CA LYS A 27 9.17 -12.56 -20.76
C LYS A 27 8.09 -11.59 -20.29
N LEU A 28 8.49 -10.52 -19.60
CA LEU A 28 7.57 -9.47 -19.17
C LEU A 28 6.86 -8.81 -20.37
N SER A 29 5.62 -8.36 -20.15
CA SER A 29 4.95 -7.46 -21.08
C SER A 29 5.75 -6.16 -21.23
N THR A 30 5.48 -5.38 -22.27
CA THR A 30 6.20 -4.11 -22.49
C THR A 30 5.99 -3.13 -21.33
N GLU A 31 4.77 -3.08 -20.80
CA GLU A 31 4.37 -2.22 -19.69
C GLU A 31 5.01 -2.67 -18.37
N ALA A 32 5.03 -3.98 -18.10
CA ALA A 32 5.70 -4.57 -16.94
C ALA A 32 7.21 -4.36 -17.00
N GLN A 33 7.81 -4.49 -18.19
CA GLN A 33 9.23 -4.23 -18.42
C GLN A 33 9.58 -2.75 -18.18
N ASP A 34 8.73 -1.79 -18.59
CA ASP A 34 8.97 -0.36 -18.32
C ASP A 34 8.94 -0.04 -16.81
N LEU A 35 8.00 -0.63 -16.06
CA LEU A 35 7.98 -0.52 -14.59
C LEU A 35 9.23 -1.16 -13.97
N PHE A 36 9.59 -2.36 -14.44
CA PHE A 36 10.77 -3.08 -13.98
C PHE A 36 12.04 -2.24 -14.15
N GLU A 37 12.29 -1.72 -15.35
CA GLU A 37 13.48 -0.93 -15.66
C GLU A 37 13.54 0.37 -14.86
N PHE A 38 12.39 1.04 -14.69
CA PHE A 38 12.33 2.23 -13.85
C PHE A 38 12.67 1.92 -12.39
N SER A 39 12.08 0.86 -11.84
CA SER A 39 12.36 0.40 -10.48
C SER A 39 13.83 0.02 -10.29
N MET A 40 14.40 -0.71 -11.24
CA MET A 40 15.84 -1.03 -11.24
C MET A 40 16.68 0.24 -11.23
N SER A 41 16.35 1.24 -12.06
CA SER A 41 17.11 2.50 -12.08
C SER A 41 17.08 3.26 -10.75
N ILE A 42 15.99 3.16 -9.99
CA ILE A 42 15.89 3.75 -8.65
C ILE A 42 16.81 3.02 -7.68
N ASN A 43 16.75 1.68 -7.69
CA ASN A 43 17.47 0.86 -6.73
C ASN A 43 18.97 0.78 -7.05
N ASP A 44 19.36 0.70 -8.33
CA ASP A 44 20.76 0.78 -8.78
C ASP A 44 21.44 2.04 -8.25
N ALA A 45 20.74 3.18 -8.29
CA ALA A 45 21.26 4.46 -7.79
C ALA A 45 21.37 4.54 -6.25
N ARG A 46 20.68 3.65 -5.53
CA ARG A 46 20.68 3.56 -4.07
C ARG A 46 21.51 2.39 -3.54
N PHE A 47 21.98 1.49 -4.40
CA PHE A 47 22.64 0.27 -3.96
C PHE A 47 24.06 0.55 -3.47
N ASP A 48 24.28 0.27 -2.19
CA ASP A 48 25.61 0.27 -1.58
C ASP A 48 26.26 -1.09 -1.82
N GLU A 49 27.15 -1.15 -2.81
CA GLU A 49 27.83 -2.38 -3.19
C GLU A 49 28.75 -2.94 -2.08
N SER A 50 29.24 -2.10 -1.16
CA SER A 50 30.15 -2.54 -0.08
C SER A 50 29.39 -3.29 1.01
N TYR A 51 28.19 -2.82 1.35
CA TYR A 51 27.32 -3.47 2.33
C TYR A 51 26.29 -4.41 1.72
N LYS A 52 26.12 -4.39 0.39
CA LYS A 52 25.06 -5.10 -0.36
C LYS A 52 23.65 -4.72 0.10
N MET A 53 23.44 -3.42 0.37
CA MET A 53 22.17 -2.90 0.91
C MET A 53 21.69 -1.68 0.13
N ILE A 54 20.38 -1.46 0.09
CA ILE A 54 19.78 -0.23 -0.41
C ILE A 54 19.96 0.90 0.62
N TRP A 55 20.64 1.97 0.22
CA TRP A 55 20.76 3.21 0.97
C TRP A 55 19.52 4.08 0.74
N THR A 56 18.66 4.14 1.75
CA THR A 56 17.47 5.01 1.77
C THR A 56 17.06 5.27 3.21
N GLU A 57 16.55 6.48 3.50
CA GLU A 57 16.03 6.81 4.83
C GLU A 57 14.71 6.05 5.08
N ASP A 58 14.80 4.89 5.75
CA ASP A 58 13.66 4.02 6.11
C ASP A 58 13.97 3.30 7.43
N ASN A 59 13.76 3.99 8.56
CA ASN A 59 14.15 3.56 9.92
C ASN A 59 15.66 3.40 10.16
N GLY A 60 16.47 3.90 9.24
CA GLY A 60 17.92 3.93 9.28
C GLY A 60 18.47 4.32 7.90
N PRO A 61 19.80 4.43 7.74
CA PRO A 61 20.42 4.74 6.46
C PRO A 61 20.38 3.57 5.46
N TRP A 62 20.30 2.31 5.90
CA TRP A 62 20.17 1.16 5.00
C TRP A 62 18.87 0.40 5.27
N SER A 63 18.07 0.13 4.26
CA SER A 63 16.76 -0.52 4.47
C SER A 63 16.83 -2.01 4.18
N VAL A 64 16.50 -2.85 5.18
CA VAL A 64 16.38 -4.30 5.00
C VAL A 64 15.25 -4.64 4.02
N ARG A 65 14.10 -3.99 4.16
CA ARG A 65 12.92 -4.25 3.32
C ARG A 65 13.15 -3.87 1.86
N PHE A 66 13.70 -2.69 1.58
CA PHE A 66 13.97 -2.27 0.21
C PHE A 66 15.08 -3.12 -0.44
N THR A 67 16.06 -3.55 0.36
CA THR A 67 17.09 -4.49 -0.11
C THR A 67 16.46 -5.82 -0.53
N ALA A 68 15.55 -6.36 0.28
CA ALA A 68 14.81 -7.55 -0.10
C ALA A 68 14.11 -7.37 -1.45
N TRP A 69 13.33 -6.29 -1.63
CA TRP A 69 12.60 -6.02 -2.88
C TRP A 69 13.50 -5.96 -4.11
N TYR A 70 14.69 -5.37 -3.96
CA TYR A 70 15.63 -5.23 -5.05
C TYR A 70 16.21 -6.56 -5.53
N THR A 71 16.32 -7.56 -4.65
CA THR A 71 17.00 -8.82 -4.96
C THR A 71 16.34 -9.62 -6.07
N ALA A 72 15.00 -9.64 -6.17
CA ALA A 72 14.32 -10.28 -7.30
C ALA A 72 14.61 -9.58 -8.63
N GLY A 73 14.76 -8.25 -8.61
CA GLY A 73 15.16 -7.47 -9.77
C GLY A 73 16.56 -7.82 -10.27
N LEU A 74 17.53 -7.91 -9.35
CA LEU A 74 18.88 -8.36 -9.66
C LEU A 74 18.89 -9.79 -10.25
N LEU A 75 18.18 -10.73 -9.62
CA LEU A 75 18.10 -12.12 -10.09
C LEU A 75 17.41 -12.26 -11.46
N TYR A 76 16.39 -11.44 -11.73
CA TYR A 76 15.73 -11.42 -13.04
C TYR A 76 16.65 -10.83 -14.13
N ARG A 77 17.29 -9.68 -13.84
CA ARG A 77 18.18 -9.01 -14.79
C ARG A 77 19.42 -9.84 -15.10
N ASN A 78 20.00 -10.45 -14.07
CA ASN A 78 21.13 -11.40 -14.11
C ASN A 78 22.26 -10.98 -15.05
N GLN A 79 22.72 -9.73 -14.93
CA GLN A 79 23.80 -9.17 -15.73
C GLN A 79 24.96 -8.69 -14.85
N GLY A 80 26.19 -8.84 -15.35
CA GLY A 80 27.38 -8.41 -14.60
C GLY A 80 27.45 -9.05 -13.22
N ASP A 81 27.53 -8.21 -12.19
CA ASP A 81 27.63 -8.63 -10.79
C ASP A 81 26.27 -8.81 -10.10
N ASP A 82 25.14 -8.74 -10.83
CA ASP A 82 23.79 -8.84 -10.26
C ASP A 82 23.60 -10.09 -9.42
N LEU A 83 24.06 -11.26 -9.90
CA LEU A 83 23.90 -12.52 -9.18
C LEU A 83 24.66 -12.53 -7.85
N GLU A 84 25.92 -12.08 -7.87
CA GLU A 84 26.74 -11.99 -6.65
C GLU A 84 26.18 -10.94 -5.68
N ASN A 85 25.69 -9.82 -6.20
CA ASN A 85 25.04 -8.77 -5.41
C ASN A 85 23.74 -9.27 -4.78
N ALA A 86 22.91 -10.02 -5.51
CA ALA A 86 21.68 -10.61 -4.99
C ALA A 86 21.99 -11.62 -3.88
N LYS A 87 22.95 -12.54 -4.10
CA LYS A 87 23.37 -13.50 -3.09
C LYS A 87 23.92 -12.83 -1.83
N GLY A 88 24.72 -11.78 -2.00
CA GLY A 88 25.23 -10.98 -0.89
C GLY A 88 24.13 -10.26 -0.10
N ALA A 89 23.14 -9.71 -0.80
CA ALA A 89 22.01 -9.00 -0.21
C ALA A 89 21.01 -9.94 0.50
N ILE A 90 20.85 -11.18 0.03
CA ILE A 90 20.01 -12.22 0.66
C ILE A 90 20.73 -12.88 1.87
N ASN A 91 21.89 -12.40 2.29
CA ASN A 91 22.56 -12.93 3.49
C ASN A 91 21.87 -12.45 4.80
N LEU A 92 20.73 -13.06 5.10
CA LEU A 92 19.76 -12.67 6.14
C LEU A 92 20.16 -13.12 7.56
N ALA A 93 21.11 -14.04 7.69
CA ALA A 93 21.50 -14.62 8.98
C ALA A 93 22.00 -13.56 9.99
N THR A 94 22.37 -12.37 9.50
CA THR A 94 22.84 -11.25 10.33
C THR A 94 21.73 -10.28 10.75
N GLN A 95 20.50 -10.45 10.24
CA GLN A 95 19.42 -9.47 10.37
C GLN A 95 18.20 -10.02 11.12
N MET A 96 18.11 -11.34 11.32
CA MET A 96 17.00 -11.97 12.04
C MET A 96 17.33 -12.24 13.52
N ASN A 97 16.30 -12.20 14.37
CA ASN A 97 16.41 -12.56 15.77
C ASN A 97 15.89 -13.98 16.07
N GLU A 98 16.80 -14.86 16.49
CA GLU A 98 16.49 -16.27 16.81
C GLU A 98 16.23 -16.54 18.31
N ASN A 99 16.27 -15.51 19.17
CA ASN A 99 15.93 -15.70 20.57
C ASN A 99 14.41 -15.95 20.72
N PHE A 100 14.02 -17.20 20.95
CA PHE A 100 12.61 -17.62 21.04
C PHE A 100 11.78 -16.87 22.11
N THR A 101 12.43 -16.37 23.16
CA THR A 101 11.77 -15.62 24.25
C THR A 101 11.66 -14.11 23.97
N SER A 102 12.30 -13.63 22.91
CA SER A 102 12.24 -12.24 22.49
C SER A 102 10.88 -11.88 21.87
N PRO A 103 10.35 -10.67 22.09
CA PRO A 103 9.08 -10.21 21.50
C PRO A 103 9.13 -10.10 19.97
N TRP A 104 10.32 -10.01 19.37
CA TRP A 104 10.54 -9.92 17.92
C TRP A 104 11.26 -11.16 17.37
N TYR A 105 10.95 -12.35 17.91
CA TYR A 105 11.49 -13.62 17.42
C TYR A 105 11.08 -13.89 15.96
N GLY A 106 12.04 -14.36 15.15
CA GLY A 106 11.84 -14.64 13.73
C GLY A 106 11.45 -13.40 12.93
N ASP A 107 11.81 -12.21 13.41
CA ASP A 107 11.60 -10.96 12.70
C ASP A 107 12.94 -10.39 12.25
N PHE A 108 12.90 -9.46 11.29
CA PHE A 108 14.08 -8.81 10.74
C PHE A 108 14.30 -7.44 11.35
N LYS A 109 15.55 -7.01 11.44
CA LYS A 109 15.89 -5.61 11.70
C LYS A 109 15.26 -4.69 10.65
N LEU A 110 14.95 -3.47 11.05
CA LEU A 110 14.51 -2.42 10.14
C LEU A 110 15.70 -1.91 9.31
N SER A 111 16.83 -1.68 9.98
CA SER A 111 18.11 -1.26 9.42
C SER A 111 19.26 -2.11 9.99
N PRO A 112 20.26 -2.54 9.19
CA PRO A 112 21.32 -3.44 9.67
C PRO A 112 22.23 -2.80 10.74
N ASP A 113 22.40 -1.48 10.70
CA ASP A 113 23.25 -0.71 11.63
C ASP A 113 22.55 -0.39 12.97
N GLU A 114 21.25 -0.68 13.11
CA GLU A 114 20.55 -0.48 14.37
C GLU A 114 20.95 -1.55 15.41
N PRO A 115 20.98 -1.21 16.72
CA PRO A 115 21.13 -2.22 17.76
C PRO A 115 19.95 -3.18 17.72
N SER A 116 20.19 -4.48 17.94
CA SER A 116 19.10 -5.43 18.17
C SER A 116 18.22 -4.97 19.35
N PRO A 117 16.88 -4.92 19.22
CA PRO A 117 16.00 -4.54 20.33
C PRO A 117 16.27 -5.33 21.61
N GLN A 118 16.72 -4.61 22.63
CA GLN A 118 17.14 -5.13 23.93
C GLN A 118 17.11 -4.04 25.01
N THR A 119 16.80 -4.43 26.24
CA THR A 119 16.78 -3.52 27.40
C THR A 119 18.17 -3.44 28.05
N PRO A 120 18.65 -2.25 28.47
CA PRO A 120 17.99 -0.94 28.42
C PRO A 120 18.32 -0.11 27.17
N LEU A 121 19.29 -0.53 26.35
CA LEU A 121 19.86 0.29 25.29
C LEU A 121 18.83 0.69 24.22
N TYR A 122 18.05 -0.28 23.76
CA TYR A 122 17.07 -0.10 22.69
C TYR A 122 15.83 -0.96 22.99
N PRO A 123 14.98 -0.54 23.95
CA PRO A 123 13.91 -1.39 24.48
C PRO A 123 12.95 -1.88 23.38
N PRO A 124 12.54 -3.15 23.40
CA PRO A 124 11.58 -3.67 22.43
C PRO A 124 10.25 -2.90 22.48
N LYS A 125 9.88 -2.31 21.34
CA LYS A 125 8.61 -1.61 21.14
C LYS A 125 8.08 -1.93 19.75
N ILE A 126 6.91 -2.58 19.71
CA ILE A 126 6.22 -2.90 18.46
C ILE A 126 5.91 -1.61 17.68
N TYR A 127 6.06 -1.64 16.36
CA TYR A 127 5.94 -0.47 15.47
C TYR A 127 6.86 0.69 15.85
N GLY A 128 8.00 0.36 16.47
CA GLY A 128 8.97 1.33 16.97
C GLY A 128 10.38 0.81 16.79
N SER A 129 10.85 -0.01 17.74
CA SER A 129 12.18 -0.63 17.66
C SER A 129 12.21 -1.87 16.77
N TYR A 130 11.04 -2.45 16.49
CA TYR A 130 10.82 -3.50 15.51
C TYR A 130 9.41 -3.32 14.93
N ASP A 131 9.21 -3.77 13.69
CA ASP A 131 7.89 -3.86 13.06
C ASP A 131 7.63 -5.32 12.71
N PRO A 132 6.69 -6.00 13.38
CA PRO A 132 6.42 -7.40 13.14
C PRO A 132 5.94 -7.71 11.71
N ASN A 133 5.54 -6.71 10.93
CA ASN A 133 5.18 -6.84 9.51
C ASN A 133 6.40 -7.01 8.61
N TRP A 134 7.62 -6.65 9.07
CA TRP A 134 8.84 -6.81 8.27
C TRP A 134 9.06 -8.28 7.91
N ARG A 135 8.76 -9.18 8.83
CA ARG A 135 8.70 -10.61 8.57
C ARG A 135 7.86 -10.96 7.35
N GLU A 136 6.67 -10.41 7.22
CA GLU A 136 5.76 -10.71 6.12
C GLU A 136 6.26 -10.09 4.80
N PHE A 137 6.71 -8.83 4.81
CA PHE A 137 7.24 -8.14 3.63
C PHE A 137 8.55 -8.77 3.12
N VAL A 138 9.52 -9.01 3.99
CA VAL A 138 10.80 -9.64 3.62
C VAL A 138 10.56 -11.11 3.28
N GLY A 139 9.77 -11.84 4.07
CA GLY A 139 9.51 -13.25 3.83
C GLY A 139 8.85 -13.54 2.49
N SER A 140 7.84 -12.74 2.09
CA SER A 140 7.17 -12.93 0.79
C SER A 140 8.09 -12.63 -0.39
N GLN A 141 9.06 -11.74 -0.20
CA GLN A 141 10.09 -11.45 -1.19
C GLN A 141 11.10 -12.59 -1.33
N LEU A 142 11.45 -13.27 -0.23
CA LEU A 142 12.30 -14.45 -0.27
C LEU A 142 11.61 -15.65 -0.92
N VAL A 143 10.31 -15.80 -0.68
CA VAL A 143 9.46 -16.77 -1.40
C VAL A 143 9.58 -16.54 -2.91
N GLN A 144 9.40 -15.31 -3.39
CA GLN A 144 9.59 -14.98 -4.80
C GLN A 144 11.00 -15.33 -5.30
N CYS A 145 12.04 -14.95 -4.56
CA CYS A 145 13.42 -15.22 -4.98
C CYS A 145 13.71 -16.72 -5.13
N VAL A 146 13.22 -17.56 -4.20
CA VAL A 146 13.40 -19.01 -4.30
C VAL A 146 12.56 -19.58 -5.44
N GLU A 147 11.26 -19.27 -5.52
CA GLU A 147 10.38 -19.88 -6.53
C GLU A 147 10.74 -19.51 -7.97
N GLU A 148 11.30 -18.31 -8.20
CA GLU A 148 11.69 -17.86 -9.55
C GLU A 148 13.14 -18.22 -9.91
N PHE A 149 14.03 -18.32 -8.91
CA PHE A 149 15.48 -18.30 -9.14
C PHE A 149 16.27 -19.30 -8.29
N GLU A 150 15.65 -20.38 -7.78
CA GLU A 150 16.29 -21.42 -6.96
C GLU A 150 17.64 -21.90 -7.55
N ASP A 151 17.65 -22.19 -8.85
CA ASP A 151 18.84 -22.66 -9.58
C ASP A 151 19.99 -21.65 -9.56
N LEU A 152 19.69 -20.35 -9.57
CA LEU A 152 20.70 -19.29 -9.52
C LEU A 152 21.25 -19.13 -8.10
N LEU A 153 20.39 -19.21 -7.09
CA LEU A 153 20.75 -19.06 -5.68
C LEU A 153 21.70 -20.19 -5.23
N GLY A 154 21.41 -21.41 -5.66
CA GLY A 154 22.16 -22.61 -5.27
C GLY A 154 21.72 -23.16 -3.91
N PRO A 155 21.99 -24.45 -3.66
CA PRO A 155 21.35 -25.21 -2.57
C PRO A 155 21.68 -24.67 -1.16
N ASP A 156 22.90 -24.18 -0.94
CA ASP A 156 23.32 -23.70 0.38
C ASP A 156 22.55 -22.45 0.80
N LEU A 157 22.44 -21.45 -0.09
CA LEU A 157 21.69 -20.23 0.19
C LEU A 157 20.19 -20.49 0.29
N VAL A 158 19.65 -21.40 -0.53
CA VAL A 158 18.25 -21.83 -0.42
C VAL A 158 17.98 -22.44 0.96
N GLN A 159 18.89 -23.29 1.47
CA GLN A 159 18.76 -23.87 2.80
C GLN A 159 18.82 -22.82 3.93
N GLU A 160 19.63 -21.77 3.79
CA GLU A 160 19.69 -20.64 4.70
C GLU A 160 18.37 -19.85 4.70
N ILE A 161 17.82 -19.56 3.51
CA ILE A 161 16.51 -18.90 3.37
C ILE A 161 15.42 -19.75 4.03
N GLU A 162 15.37 -21.06 3.76
CA GLU A 162 14.39 -21.96 4.39
C GLU A 162 14.51 -21.94 5.91
N THR A 163 15.73 -21.92 6.45
CA THR A 163 15.97 -21.84 7.90
C THR A 163 15.43 -20.53 8.50
N ALA A 164 15.72 -19.39 7.88
CA ALA A 164 15.19 -18.10 8.28
C ALA A 164 13.65 -18.08 8.20
N MET A 165 13.08 -18.65 7.14
CA MET A 165 11.63 -18.74 6.94
C MET A 165 10.94 -19.65 7.97
N VAL A 166 11.61 -20.68 8.49
CA VAL A 166 11.09 -21.48 9.63
C VAL A 166 10.97 -20.62 10.89
N HIS A 167 11.99 -19.83 11.22
CA HIS A 167 11.94 -18.91 12.36
C HIS A 167 10.86 -17.84 12.18
N ALA A 168 10.79 -17.27 10.98
CA ALA A 168 9.71 -16.36 10.59
C ALA A 168 8.35 -17.00 10.82
N ALA A 169 8.09 -18.20 10.29
CA ALA A 169 6.80 -18.85 10.42
C ALA A 169 6.37 -19.02 11.88
N VAL A 170 7.27 -19.48 12.75
CA VAL A 170 6.97 -19.60 14.18
C VAL A 170 6.70 -18.23 14.82
N GLY A 171 7.44 -17.18 14.47
CA GLY A 171 7.16 -15.81 14.91
C GLY A 171 5.80 -15.30 14.44
N ALA A 172 5.44 -15.55 13.18
CA ALA A 172 4.18 -15.13 12.58
C ALA A 172 2.97 -15.83 13.23
N MET A 173 3.10 -17.12 13.54
CA MET A 173 2.06 -17.91 14.21
C MET A 173 1.80 -17.47 15.67
N LYS A 174 2.71 -16.72 16.29
CA LYS A 174 2.50 -16.12 17.62
C LYS A 174 1.69 -14.83 17.57
N ARG A 175 1.49 -14.23 16.40
CA ARG A 175 0.69 -13.01 16.23
C ARG A 175 -0.79 -13.35 16.17
N ASN A 176 -1.59 -12.72 17.04
CA ASN A 176 -3.04 -12.89 17.07
C ASN A 176 -3.79 -11.57 17.26
N GLY A 177 -3.10 -10.42 17.18
CA GLY A 177 -3.72 -9.11 17.36
C GLY A 177 -4.22 -8.80 18.78
N THR A 178 -3.87 -9.62 19.75
CA THR A 178 -4.27 -9.46 21.17
C THR A 178 -3.08 -9.46 22.14
N ASN A 179 -1.85 -9.46 21.62
CA ASN A 179 -0.66 -9.47 22.48
C ASN A 179 -0.59 -8.19 23.31
N SER A 180 -0.23 -8.35 24.59
CA SER A 180 -0.09 -7.25 25.57
C SER A 180 0.84 -6.12 25.12
N ASP A 181 1.71 -6.42 24.16
CA ASP A 181 2.75 -5.53 23.68
C ASP A 181 2.26 -4.57 22.58
N GLY A 182 0.99 -4.69 22.15
CA GLY A 182 0.33 -3.80 21.18
C GLY A 182 0.20 -4.36 19.76
N ASP A 183 0.32 -5.68 19.58
CA ASP A 183 0.07 -6.32 18.27
C ASP A 183 -1.39 -6.14 17.86
N ASN A 184 -1.59 -5.78 16.60
CA ASN A 184 -2.91 -5.52 16.03
C ASN A 184 -3.17 -6.35 14.76
N LEU A 185 -2.42 -7.45 14.53
CA LEU A 185 -2.69 -8.41 13.44
C LEU A 185 -3.96 -9.23 13.68
N ILE A 186 -5.09 -8.53 13.70
CA ILE A 186 -6.41 -9.12 13.57
C ILE A 186 -6.61 -9.68 12.16
N LEU A 187 -7.60 -10.55 11.97
CA LEU A 187 -7.87 -11.17 10.66
C LEU A 187 -8.14 -10.15 9.55
N ALA A 188 -8.80 -9.03 9.87
CA ALA A 188 -9.06 -7.93 8.92
C ALA A 188 -7.84 -7.08 8.55
N TYR A 189 -6.66 -7.33 9.12
CA TYR A 189 -5.42 -6.62 8.75
C TYR A 189 -4.86 -7.21 7.44
N SER A 190 -5.55 -6.87 6.35
CA SER A 190 -5.42 -7.30 4.95
C SER A 190 -4.05 -7.89 4.52
N ASN A 191 -3.21 -7.12 3.84
CA ASN A 191 -1.95 -7.54 3.22
C ASN A 191 -1.01 -8.30 4.17
N PRO A 192 -0.76 -7.91 5.45
CA PRO A 192 0.12 -8.71 6.30
C PRO A 192 -0.50 -10.06 6.65
N ALA A 193 -1.83 -10.14 6.83
CA ALA A 193 -2.49 -11.42 7.09
C ALA A 193 -2.43 -12.36 5.88
N TYR A 194 -2.58 -11.83 4.65
CA TYR A 194 -2.36 -12.62 3.43
C TYR A 194 -0.89 -13.08 3.32
N MET A 195 0.09 -12.17 3.37
CA MET A 195 1.50 -12.57 3.30
C MET A 195 1.89 -13.56 4.40
N ARG A 196 1.29 -13.48 5.60
CA ARG A 196 1.46 -14.48 6.66
C ARG A 196 1.01 -15.88 6.24
N ALA A 197 -0.17 -16.01 5.62
CA ALA A 197 -0.67 -17.30 5.16
C ALA A 197 0.26 -17.90 4.09
N LEU A 198 0.73 -17.08 3.15
CA LEU A 198 1.71 -17.48 2.14
C LEU A 198 3.02 -17.95 2.80
N ASN A 199 3.65 -17.10 3.60
CA ASN A 199 4.98 -17.36 4.15
C ASN A 199 5.01 -18.63 5.01
N VAL A 200 4.01 -18.81 5.89
CA VAL A 200 3.92 -19.99 6.76
C VAL A 200 3.57 -21.25 5.95
N GLY A 201 2.58 -21.18 5.07
CA GLY A 201 2.15 -22.32 4.26
C GLY A 201 3.22 -22.79 3.28
N TRP A 202 3.92 -21.85 2.64
CA TRP A 202 5.00 -22.12 1.69
C TRP A 202 6.16 -22.87 2.36
N ILE A 203 6.71 -22.34 3.46
CA ILE A 203 7.83 -23.01 4.14
C ILE A 203 7.38 -24.36 4.72
N GLY A 204 6.15 -24.43 5.25
CA GLY A 204 5.54 -25.69 5.69
C GLY A 204 5.55 -26.77 4.61
N SER A 205 5.20 -26.40 3.37
CA SER A 205 5.24 -27.31 2.22
C SER A 205 6.67 -27.76 1.90
N ARG A 206 7.64 -26.83 1.84
CA ARG A 206 9.03 -27.15 1.50
C ARG A 206 9.69 -28.12 2.49
N ILE A 207 9.47 -27.91 3.80
CA ILE A 207 10.02 -28.77 4.84
C ILE A 207 9.08 -29.91 5.29
N LYS A 208 7.94 -30.09 4.62
CA LYS A 208 6.90 -31.10 4.94
C LYS A 208 6.42 -31.04 6.39
N ASN A 209 6.27 -29.83 6.94
CA ASN A 209 5.77 -29.59 8.28
C ASN A 209 4.25 -29.37 8.24
N GLN A 210 3.50 -30.40 8.66
CA GLN A 210 2.03 -30.37 8.60
C GLN A 210 1.41 -29.23 9.44
N THR A 211 1.99 -28.89 10.59
CA THR A 211 1.48 -27.79 11.43
C THR A 211 1.49 -26.46 10.70
N PHE A 212 2.55 -26.19 9.92
CA PHE A 212 2.66 -24.94 9.16
C PHE A 212 1.74 -24.96 7.93
N ILE A 213 1.64 -26.11 7.25
CA ILE A 213 0.69 -26.30 6.14
C ILE A 213 -0.75 -26.05 6.61
N ASP A 214 -1.15 -26.67 7.72
CA ASP A 214 -2.49 -26.53 8.29
C ASP A 214 -2.76 -25.09 8.72
N PHE A 215 -1.77 -24.41 9.31
CA PHE A 215 -1.90 -23.00 9.66
C PHE A 215 -2.12 -22.12 8.43
N GLY A 216 -1.29 -22.26 7.40
CA GLY A 216 -1.41 -21.48 6.17
C GLY A 216 -2.77 -21.68 5.50
N ASN A 217 -3.25 -22.94 5.42
CA ASN A 217 -4.56 -23.25 4.86
C ASN A 217 -5.73 -22.71 5.70
N THR A 218 -5.63 -22.83 7.02
CA THR A 218 -6.65 -22.29 7.93
C THR A 218 -6.75 -20.78 7.79
N GLN A 219 -5.61 -20.08 7.77
CA GLN A 219 -5.57 -18.63 7.56
C GLN A 219 -6.12 -18.24 6.19
N GLY A 220 -5.75 -18.96 5.13
CA GLY A 220 -6.30 -18.75 3.79
C GLY A 220 -7.83 -18.85 3.75
N ASP A 221 -8.39 -19.89 4.39
CA ASP A 221 -9.83 -20.10 4.45
C ASP A 221 -10.54 -19.04 5.31
N GLU A 222 -9.96 -18.64 6.44
CA GLU A 222 -10.52 -17.60 7.31
C GLU A 222 -10.53 -16.23 6.62
N LEU A 223 -9.44 -15.87 5.94
CA LEU A 223 -9.36 -14.63 5.17
C LEU A 223 -10.40 -14.60 4.04
N PHE A 224 -10.53 -15.69 3.29
CA PHE A 224 -11.54 -15.80 2.24
C PHE A 224 -12.97 -15.73 2.81
N LYS A 225 -13.24 -16.41 3.92
CA LYS A 225 -14.53 -16.35 4.63
C LYS A 225 -14.85 -14.94 5.11
N LEU A 226 -13.85 -14.20 5.62
CA LEU A 226 -14.04 -12.83 6.08
C LEU A 226 -14.32 -11.90 4.89
N PHE A 227 -13.52 -12.00 3.84
CA PHE A 227 -13.69 -11.22 2.61
C PHE A 227 -15.10 -11.41 2.02
N THR A 228 -15.56 -12.66 1.92
CA THR A 228 -16.87 -13.01 1.35
C THR A 228 -18.01 -12.98 2.36
N LYS A 229 -17.76 -12.57 3.62
CA LYS A 229 -18.76 -12.65 4.70
C LYS A 229 -20.04 -11.94 4.31
N MET A 230 -21.15 -12.70 4.35
CA MET A 230 -22.49 -12.22 3.97
C MET A 230 -22.57 -11.59 2.57
N GLY A 231 -21.67 -11.99 1.66
CA GLY A 231 -21.61 -11.46 0.29
C GLY A 231 -20.95 -10.09 0.16
N ALA A 232 -20.25 -9.60 1.18
CA ALA A 232 -19.63 -8.27 1.18
C ALA A 232 -18.56 -8.09 0.09
N ASN A 233 -17.64 -9.05 -0.04
CA ASN A 233 -16.48 -8.98 -0.93
C ASN A 233 -15.62 -7.73 -0.71
N THR A 234 -15.33 -7.41 0.56
CA THR A 234 -14.58 -6.20 0.95
C THR A 234 -13.31 -6.55 1.71
N MET A 235 -12.24 -5.81 1.48
CA MET A 235 -11.05 -5.86 2.33
C MET A 235 -11.30 -5.22 3.70
N GLY A 236 -10.56 -5.67 4.71
CA GLY A 236 -10.63 -5.08 6.05
C GLY A 236 -9.98 -3.69 6.15
N GLU A 237 -8.88 -3.45 5.42
CA GLU A 237 -8.36 -2.11 5.14
C GLU A 237 -9.04 -1.59 3.86
N TYR A 238 -10.27 -1.11 4.03
CA TYR A 238 -11.19 -0.89 2.92
C TYR A 238 -10.90 0.39 2.13
N ASN A 239 -11.06 0.28 0.80
CA ASN A 239 -10.95 1.36 -0.18
C ASN A 239 -9.73 2.23 0.07
N ALA A 240 -8.56 1.61 0.23
CA ALA A 240 -7.33 2.27 0.57
C ALA A 240 -6.34 2.09 -0.59
N PRO A 241 -6.23 3.02 -1.55
CA PRO A 241 -5.48 2.79 -2.78
C PRO A 241 -4.00 2.40 -2.58
N ASN A 242 -3.33 2.92 -1.53
CA ASN A 242 -2.00 2.45 -1.17
C ASN A 242 -2.01 0.97 -0.74
N TYR A 243 -3.01 0.55 0.03
CA TYR A 243 -3.08 -0.81 0.59
C TYR A 243 -3.67 -1.82 -0.38
N TYR A 244 -4.58 -1.44 -1.27
CA TYR A 244 -5.02 -2.29 -2.38
C TYR A 244 -3.85 -2.70 -3.29
N GLY A 245 -2.87 -1.81 -3.49
CA GLY A 245 -1.63 -2.17 -4.17
C GLY A 245 -0.82 -3.25 -3.43
N MET A 246 -0.75 -3.17 -2.09
CA MET A 246 -0.09 -4.22 -1.29
C MET A 246 -0.92 -5.51 -1.17
N ASP A 247 -2.24 -5.41 -1.21
CA ASP A 247 -3.11 -6.58 -1.29
C ASP A 247 -2.89 -7.33 -2.60
N PHE A 248 -2.75 -6.62 -3.74
CA PHE A 248 -2.37 -7.25 -5.00
C PHE A 248 -0.98 -7.90 -4.95
N TRP A 249 -0.03 -7.33 -4.21
CA TRP A 249 1.27 -7.99 -4.00
C TRP A 249 1.07 -9.32 -3.28
N ALA A 250 0.38 -9.29 -2.14
CA ALA A 250 0.16 -10.48 -1.33
C ALA A 250 -0.62 -11.57 -2.09
N LEU A 251 -1.71 -11.20 -2.77
CA LEU A 251 -2.56 -12.13 -3.51
C LEU A 251 -1.89 -12.64 -4.79
N GLY A 252 -1.20 -11.77 -5.54
CA GLY A 252 -0.44 -12.19 -6.72
C GLY A 252 0.70 -13.15 -6.35
N ALA A 253 1.39 -12.89 -5.24
CA ALA A 253 2.39 -13.80 -4.69
C ALA A 253 1.77 -15.13 -4.21
N MET A 254 0.59 -15.10 -3.58
CA MET A 254 -0.13 -16.33 -3.22
C MET A 254 -0.46 -17.18 -4.43
N GLU A 255 -1.04 -16.57 -5.46
CA GLU A 255 -1.44 -17.28 -6.67
C GLU A 255 -0.22 -17.86 -7.38
N LYS A 256 0.84 -17.05 -7.56
CA LYS A 256 2.01 -17.47 -8.32
C LYS A 256 2.88 -18.46 -7.56
N TYR A 257 3.19 -18.19 -6.29
CA TYR A 257 4.21 -18.89 -5.50
C TYR A 257 3.66 -19.81 -4.41
N GLY A 258 2.36 -19.77 -4.13
CA GLY A 258 1.74 -20.66 -3.16
C GLY A 258 1.85 -22.14 -3.58
N PRO A 259 1.97 -23.09 -2.63
CA PRO A 259 1.92 -24.52 -2.93
C PRO A 259 0.62 -24.90 -3.65
N GLU A 260 0.71 -25.78 -4.65
CA GLU A 260 -0.40 -26.07 -5.58
C GLU A 260 -1.72 -26.45 -4.90
N ASN A 261 -1.65 -27.22 -3.81
CA ASN A 261 -2.84 -27.70 -3.08
C ASN A 261 -3.24 -26.82 -1.88
N SER A 262 -2.69 -25.61 -1.77
CA SER A 262 -3.03 -24.71 -0.67
C SER A 262 -4.32 -23.93 -0.93
N SER A 263 -5.13 -23.72 0.12
CA SER A 263 -6.39 -22.99 0.00
C SER A 263 -6.16 -21.52 -0.35
N PHE A 264 -5.13 -20.89 0.21
CA PHE A 264 -4.84 -19.48 -0.06
C PHE A 264 -4.45 -19.23 -1.52
N LYS A 265 -3.72 -20.15 -2.19
CA LYS A 265 -3.45 -20.08 -3.62
C LYS A 265 -4.75 -20.15 -4.43
N ALA A 266 -5.66 -21.05 -4.06
CA ALA A 266 -6.94 -21.22 -4.75
C ALA A 266 -7.89 -20.02 -4.58
N HIS A 267 -7.88 -19.38 -3.41
CA HIS A 267 -8.73 -18.22 -3.12
C HIS A 267 -8.21 -16.92 -3.75
N ALA A 268 -6.90 -16.76 -3.89
CA ALA A 268 -6.27 -15.53 -4.37
C ALA A 268 -6.86 -14.94 -5.67
N PRO A 269 -7.00 -15.69 -6.78
CA PRO A 269 -7.55 -15.14 -8.02
C PRO A 269 -9.01 -14.69 -7.87
N VAL A 270 -9.80 -15.36 -7.02
CA VAL A 270 -11.19 -14.98 -6.75
C VAL A 270 -11.27 -13.66 -5.99
N ILE A 271 -10.41 -13.48 -4.98
CA ILE A 271 -10.32 -12.24 -4.22
C ILE A 271 -9.84 -11.09 -5.13
N MET A 272 -8.80 -11.32 -5.94
CA MET A 272 -8.29 -10.30 -6.88
C MET A 272 -9.35 -9.86 -7.89
N ALA A 273 -10.14 -10.79 -8.45
CA ALA A 273 -11.22 -10.44 -9.37
C ALA A 273 -12.26 -9.52 -8.71
N LYS A 274 -12.62 -9.80 -7.45
CA LYS A 274 -13.56 -8.96 -6.69
C LYS A 274 -12.97 -7.64 -6.22
N LEU A 275 -11.68 -7.60 -5.92
CA LEU A 275 -10.98 -6.35 -5.66
C LEU A 275 -10.93 -5.47 -6.92
N TRP A 276 -10.71 -6.06 -8.09
CA TRP A 276 -10.79 -5.36 -9.37
C TRP A 276 -12.17 -4.78 -9.66
N ASP A 277 -13.23 -5.56 -9.42
CA ASP A 277 -14.62 -5.08 -9.51
C ASP A 277 -14.85 -3.86 -8.60
N ASP A 278 -14.39 -3.92 -7.34
CA ASP A 278 -14.57 -2.84 -6.37
C ASP A 278 -13.74 -1.58 -6.73
N ILE A 279 -12.52 -1.76 -7.25
CA ILE A 279 -11.69 -0.67 -7.77
C ILE A 279 -12.40 0.01 -8.95
N ALA A 280 -12.92 -0.75 -9.91
CA ALA A 280 -13.66 -0.19 -11.04
C ALA A 280 -14.89 0.61 -10.59
N ASP A 281 -15.63 0.10 -9.60
CA ASP A 281 -16.80 0.77 -9.04
C ASP A 281 -16.45 2.12 -8.41
N HIS A 282 -15.30 2.23 -7.71
CA HIS A 282 -14.87 3.46 -7.02
C HIS A 282 -14.05 4.41 -7.90
N TYR A 283 -13.44 3.92 -8.98
CA TYR A 283 -12.57 4.71 -9.84
C TYR A 283 -13.35 5.65 -10.75
N ASN A 284 -12.92 6.91 -10.82
CA ASN A 284 -13.41 7.90 -11.77
C ASN A 284 -12.33 8.17 -12.83
N PRO A 285 -12.47 7.69 -14.08
CA PRO A 285 -11.44 7.87 -15.11
C PRO A 285 -11.29 9.32 -15.60
N TYR A 286 -12.32 10.16 -15.44
CA TYR A 286 -12.24 11.58 -15.79
C TYR A 286 -11.37 12.35 -14.80
N LEU A 287 -11.60 12.15 -13.50
CA LEU A 287 -10.77 12.72 -12.43
C LEU A 287 -9.43 11.99 -12.27
N GLY A 288 -9.34 10.74 -12.75
CA GLY A 288 -8.21 9.86 -12.55
C GLY A 288 -7.94 9.56 -11.09
N ASN A 289 -8.98 9.29 -10.31
CA ASN A 289 -8.82 9.07 -8.87
C ASN A 289 -9.92 8.12 -8.37
N MET A 290 -9.67 7.42 -7.26
CA MET A 290 -10.70 6.66 -6.56
C MET A 290 -11.49 7.59 -5.64
N VAL A 291 -12.79 7.36 -5.48
CA VAL A 291 -13.59 8.03 -4.44
C VAL A 291 -13.30 7.40 -3.07
N GLY A 292 -13.31 8.19 -1.99
CA GLY A 292 -13.27 7.65 -0.63
C GLY A 292 -14.61 7.06 -0.15
N PRO A 293 -14.78 6.77 1.14
CA PRO A 293 -13.83 7.01 2.25
C PRO A 293 -12.61 6.10 2.14
N TYR A 294 -11.52 6.44 2.84
CA TYR A 294 -10.30 5.63 2.85
C TYR A 294 -10.00 5.19 4.28
N ASP A 295 -9.86 3.89 4.51
CA ASP A 295 -9.42 3.41 5.83
C ASP A 295 -8.00 3.84 6.15
N ARG A 296 -7.16 3.92 5.13
CA ARG A 296 -5.80 4.44 5.21
C ARG A 296 -5.42 5.11 3.90
N ALA A 297 -4.87 6.31 4.00
CA ALA A 297 -4.47 7.09 2.83
C ALA A 297 -3.23 7.93 3.15
N TYR A 298 -2.18 7.74 2.35
CA TYR A 298 -1.04 8.65 2.28
C TYR A 298 -1.29 9.76 1.25
N THR A 299 -2.00 9.43 0.17
CA THR A 299 -2.47 10.38 -0.83
C THR A 299 -3.99 10.55 -0.80
N ARG A 300 -4.49 11.73 -1.18
CA ARG A 300 -5.91 11.92 -1.55
C ARG A 300 -6.09 12.07 -3.07
N ASP A 301 -5.02 12.28 -3.82
CA ASP A 301 -5.06 12.46 -5.28
C ASP A 301 -3.94 11.64 -5.93
N MET A 302 -4.33 10.54 -6.58
CA MET A 302 -3.42 9.59 -7.22
C MET A 302 -2.70 10.17 -8.46
N ASN A 303 -3.06 11.37 -8.93
CA ASN A 303 -2.37 12.01 -10.06
C ASN A 303 -1.14 12.82 -9.63
N VAL A 304 -1.01 13.13 -8.35
CA VAL A 304 0.05 14.03 -7.83
C VAL A 304 0.90 13.37 -6.74
N HIS A 305 0.38 12.37 -6.05
CA HIS A 305 1.09 11.59 -5.05
C HIS A 305 0.80 10.11 -5.27
N ASP A 306 1.80 9.26 -5.08
CA ASP A 306 1.62 7.85 -5.37
C ASP A 306 0.64 7.16 -4.43
N ALA A 307 -0.15 6.28 -5.04
CA ALA A 307 -0.78 5.18 -4.36
C ALA A 307 -0.21 3.93 -5.00
N ILE A 308 0.28 2.97 -4.23
CA ILE A 308 0.90 1.74 -4.75
C ILE A 308 0.06 1.05 -5.84
N LEU A 309 -1.28 1.17 -5.81
CA LEU A 309 -2.17 0.75 -6.90
C LEU A 309 -1.79 1.33 -8.30
N SER A 310 -1.26 2.55 -8.36
CA SER A 310 -0.76 3.20 -9.57
C SER A 310 0.40 2.42 -10.22
N LEU A 311 1.21 1.69 -9.45
CA LEU A 311 2.25 0.81 -9.99
C LEU A 311 1.63 -0.35 -10.78
N TYR A 312 0.48 -0.87 -10.36
CA TYR A 312 -0.26 -1.89 -11.11
C TYR A 312 -0.91 -1.31 -12.35
N PHE A 313 -1.48 -0.10 -12.26
CA PHE A 313 -1.95 0.62 -13.45
C PHE A 313 -0.83 0.84 -14.47
N TRP A 314 0.35 1.24 -14.01
CA TRP A 314 1.53 1.35 -14.86
C TRP A 314 1.91 -0.01 -15.44
N GLY A 315 2.18 -1.01 -14.60
CA GLY A 315 2.68 -2.29 -15.06
C GLY A 315 1.73 -3.05 -16.00
N ILE A 316 0.42 -2.83 -15.88
CA ILE A 316 -0.60 -3.50 -16.71
C ILE A 316 -0.95 -2.68 -17.96
N PHE A 317 -1.04 -1.35 -17.86
CA PHE A 317 -1.56 -0.49 -18.94
C PHE A 317 -0.51 0.43 -19.56
N GLY A 318 0.58 0.70 -18.85
CA GLY A 318 1.64 1.65 -19.21
C GLY A 318 1.56 2.95 -18.42
N HIS A 319 2.73 3.56 -18.13
CA HIS A 319 2.80 4.83 -17.40
C HIS A 319 2.02 5.94 -18.11
N GLY A 320 1.23 6.70 -17.35
CA GLY A 320 0.41 7.79 -17.86
C GLY A 320 -0.89 7.38 -18.57
N LYS A 321 -1.19 6.07 -18.70
CA LYS A 321 -2.46 5.61 -19.29
C LYS A 321 -3.64 5.68 -18.32
N ALA A 322 -3.42 5.36 -17.06
CA ALA A 322 -4.38 5.57 -15.97
C ALA A 322 -3.82 6.57 -14.93
N ALA A 323 -4.44 6.66 -13.76
CA ALA A 323 -3.99 7.53 -12.68
C ALA A 323 -2.58 7.17 -12.23
N GLY A 324 -1.74 8.17 -12.01
CA GLY A 324 -0.40 7.99 -11.48
C GLY A 324 0.39 9.30 -11.54
N PRO A 325 1.27 9.56 -10.57
CA PRO A 325 2.10 10.75 -10.56
C PRO A 325 3.20 10.73 -11.63
N PRO A 326 3.82 11.89 -11.92
CA PRO A 326 4.98 11.95 -12.80
C PRO A 326 6.18 11.17 -12.22
N LYS A 327 7.03 10.59 -13.08
CA LYS A 327 8.20 9.76 -12.68
C LYS A 327 9.19 10.43 -11.70
N GLY A 328 9.18 11.77 -11.60
CA GLY A 328 10.04 12.53 -10.68
C GLY A 328 9.47 12.76 -9.28
N GLU A 329 8.21 12.37 -9.04
CA GLU A 329 7.53 12.51 -7.75
C GLU A 329 8.19 11.62 -6.68
N ILE A 330 8.25 12.10 -5.44
CA ILE A 330 9.04 11.48 -4.37
C ILE A 330 8.37 10.23 -3.84
N ASP A 331 7.06 10.27 -3.61
CA ASP A 331 6.30 9.14 -3.09
C ASP A 331 6.33 7.99 -4.11
N LEU A 332 6.17 8.29 -5.41
CA LEU A 332 6.33 7.30 -6.48
C LEU A 332 7.71 6.65 -6.48
N ARG A 333 8.78 7.42 -6.30
CA ARG A 333 10.14 6.87 -6.24
C ARG A 333 10.42 6.09 -4.96
N TYR A 334 9.62 6.29 -3.91
CA TYR A 334 9.66 5.48 -2.71
C TYR A 334 8.97 4.14 -2.97
N ASP A 335 7.71 4.16 -3.41
CA ASP A 335 6.89 2.96 -3.64
C ASP A 335 7.40 2.12 -4.84
N ALA A 336 7.82 2.76 -5.94
CA ALA A 336 8.36 2.08 -7.11
C ALA A 336 9.71 1.37 -6.85
N ALA A 337 10.30 1.50 -5.65
CA ALA A 337 11.42 0.65 -5.25
C ALA A 337 11.04 -0.85 -5.22
N GLN A 338 9.76 -1.19 -5.03
CA GLN A 338 9.25 -2.56 -5.16
C GLN A 338 8.85 -2.92 -6.60
N GLY A 339 8.85 -1.97 -7.53
CA GLY A 339 8.30 -2.13 -8.88
C GLY A 339 8.89 -3.30 -9.68
N SER A 340 10.17 -3.63 -9.52
CA SER A 340 10.80 -4.78 -10.18
C SER A 340 10.27 -6.11 -9.67
N ALA A 341 10.03 -6.25 -8.37
CA ALA A 341 9.40 -7.42 -7.77
C ALA A 341 7.92 -7.53 -8.18
N ILE A 342 7.19 -6.40 -8.17
CA ILE A 342 5.79 -6.31 -8.64
C ILE A 342 5.70 -6.76 -10.10
N ALA A 343 6.62 -6.31 -10.96
CA ALA A 343 6.59 -6.61 -12.39
C ALA A 343 6.50 -8.11 -12.69
N LEU A 344 7.14 -8.94 -11.86
CA LEU A 344 7.15 -10.40 -12.01
C LEU A 344 5.81 -11.07 -11.68
N ILE A 345 4.89 -10.42 -10.94
CA ILE A 345 3.56 -10.99 -10.62
C ILE A 345 2.41 -10.38 -11.43
N LEU A 346 2.70 -9.40 -12.30
CA LEU A 346 1.66 -8.62 -12.97
C LEU A 346 0.74 -9.45 -13.86
N ASP A 347 1.25 -10.50 -14.51
CA ASP A 347 0.41 -11.36 -15.36
C ASP A 347 -0.68 -12.07 -14.55
N ASN A 348 -0.36 -12.55 -13.34
CA ASN A 348 -1.35 -13.17 -12.44
C ASN A 348 -2.40 -12.13 -12.02
N VAL A 349 -1.95 -10.96 -11.56
CA VAL A 349 -2.84 -9.88 -11.11
C VAL A 349 -3.73 -9.37 -12.25
N ALA A 350 -3.18 -9.24 -13.46
CA ALA A 350 -3.92 -8.81 -14.65
C ALA A 350 -4.89 -9.89 -15.15
N SER A 351 -4.57 -11.17 -15.00
CA SER A 351 -5.43 -12.27 -15.45
C SER A 351 -6.74 -12.37 -14.67
N ALA A 352 -6.77 -11.90 -13.43
CA ALA A 352 -7.96 -11.81 -12.60
C ALA A 352 -8.91 -10.66 -13.00
N MET A 353 -8.46 -9.73 -13.85
CA MET A 353 -9.22 -8.57 -14.27
C MET A 353 -10.16 -8.91 -15.45
N SER A 354 -11.42 -8.52 -15.34
CA SER A 354 -12.38 -8.64 -16.45
C SER A 354 -12.15 -7.57 -17.53
N LEU A 355 -12.71 -7.78 -18.72
CA LEU A 355 -12.66 -6.79 -19.79
C LEU A 355 -13.44 -5.52 -19.39
N GLU A 356 -14.57 -5.69 -18.71
CA GLU A 356 -15.43 -4.62 -18.22
C GLU A 356 -14.70 -3.73 -17.21
N VAL A 357 -13.91 -4.33 -16.30
CA VAL A 357 -13.05 -3.57 -15.37
C VAL A 357 -12.02 -2.76 -16.16
N LYS A 358 -11.34 -3.39 -17.12
CA LYS A 358 -10.34 -2.68 -17.94
C LYS A 358 -10.96 -1.49 -18.70
N GLU A 359 -12.16 -1.66 -19.26
CA GLU A 359 -12.90 -0.59 -19.92
C GLU A 359 -13.30 0.52 -18.95
N ALA A 360 -13.74 0.19 -17.73
CA ALA A 360 -14.08 1.18 -16.71
C ALA A 360 -12.86 2.01 -16.25
N LEU A 361 -11.67 1.41 -16.22
CA LEU A 361 -10.44 2.08 -15.79
C LEU A 361 -9.81 2.95 -16.88
N LEU A 362 -9.87 2.54 -18.15
CA LEU A 362 -9.19 3.24 -19.25
C LEU A 362 -10.14 4.07 -20.13
N GLY A 363 -11.44 3.80 -20.05
CA GLY A 363 -12.46 4.43 -20.86
C GLY A 363 -12.87 5.82 -20.38
N GLU A 364 -13.93 6.34 -21.00
CA GLU A 364 -14.57 7.56 -20.53
C GLU A 364 -15.44 7.28 -19.30
N PHE A 365 -15.70 8.31 -18.49
CA PHE A 365 -16.65 8.20 -17.40
C PHE A 365 -18.04 7.84 -17.93
N GLY A 366 -18.58 6.72 -17.45
CA GLY A 366 -19.93 6.24 -17.79
C GLY A 366 -21.04 6.91 -16.98
N GLU A 367 -21.89 6.10 -16.34
CA GLU A 367 -23.04 6.59 -15.59
C GLU A 367 -22.69 7.01 -14.15
N LYS A 368 -23.58 7.80 -13.54
CA LYS A 368 -23.50 8.15 -12.13
C LYS A 368 -23.69 6.89 -11.29
N ARG A 369 -22.92 6.75 -10.21
CA ARG A 369 -22.94 5.60 -9.32
C ARG A 369 -23.25 6.02 -7.89
N LEU A 370 -24.04 5.21 -7.20
CA LEU A 370 -24.22 5.28 -5.75
C LEU A 370 -23.84 3.91 -5.19
N LEU A 371 -22.81 3.88 -4.36
CA LEU A 371 -22.27 2.67 -3.76
C LEU A 371 -22.62 2.63 -2.29
N ASN A 372 -22.92 1.43 -1.81
CA ASN A 372 -23.07 1.12 -0.39
C ASN A 372 -22.38 -0.21 -0.14
N ARG A 373 -21.46 -0.25 0.83
CA ARG A 373 -20.65 -1.43 1.14
C ARG A 373 -20.59 -1.66 2.62
N THR A 374 -20.51 -2.92 3.00
CA THR A 374 -20.38 -3.37 4.39
C THR A 374 -19.01 -3.98 4.56
N VAL A 375 -18.28 -3.54 5.59
CA VAL A 375 -16.91 -4.00 5.87
C VAL A 375 -16.87 -4.67 7.23
N TYR A 376 -16.58 -5.97 7.26
CA TYR A 376 -16.48 -6.76 8.48
C TYR A 376 -15.06 -6.79 9.05
N TYR A 377 -14.94 -6.96 10.37
CA TYR A 377 -13.65 -7.01 11.07
C TYR A 377 -13.22 -8.41 11.48
N ASP A 378 -14.19 -9.27 11.73
CA ASP A 378 -13.98 -10.59 12.29
C ASP A 378 -15.07 -11.56 11.82
N LEU A 379 -14.85 -12.85 12.06
CA LEU A 379 -15.79 -13.92 11.70
C LEU A 379 -16.87 -14.14 12.76
N GLU A 380 -16.60 -13.79 14.02
CA GLU A 380 -17.39 -14.17 15.20
C GLU A 380 -18.61 -13.27 15.46
N THR A 381 -18.55 -12.01 15.02
CA THR A 381 -19.56 -10.99 15.29
C THR A 381 -20.09 -10.38 14.00
N ASP A 382 -21.26 -9.74 14.07
CA ASP A 382 -21.81 -8.96 12.96
C ASP A 382 -21.33 -7.50 13.00
N ASN A 383 -20.30 -7.18 13.80
CA ASN A 383 -19.73 -5.84 13.85
C ASN A 383 -19.14 -5.48 12.49
N ASN A 384 -19.56 -4.33 11.98
CA ASN A 384 -19.17 -3.86 10.66
C ASN A 384 -19.14 -2.34 10.60
N ARG A 385 -18.52 -1.85 9.54
CA ARG A 385 -18.69 -0.49 9.07
C ARG A 385 -19.53 -0.48 7.82
N THR A 386 -20.14 0.67 7.55
CA THR A 386 -20.82 0.91 6.29
C THR A 386 -20.14 2.07 5.58
N THR A 387 -19.83 1.90 4.31
CA THR A 387 -19.33 2.98 3.45
C THR A 387 -20.38 3.34 2.42
N THR A 388 -20.43 4.61 2.07
CA THR A 388 -21.29 5.14 1.01
C THR A 388 -20.45 6.02 0.12
N ALA A 389 -20.66 5.91 -1.19
CA ALA A 389 -20.02 6.79 -2.15
C ALA A 389 -20.99 7.19 -3.26
N TRP A 390 -20.93 8.45 -3.66
CA TRP A 390 -21.62 8.95 -4.84
C TRP A 390 -20.60 9.47 -5.84
N ILE A 391 -20.73 9.04 -7.09
CA ILE A 391 -19.74 9.32 -8.13
C ILE A 391 -20.46 9.85 -9.36
N SER A 392 -20.05 11.01 -9.82
CA SER A 392 -20.39 11.60 -11.11
C SER A 392 -19.12 11.99 -11.84
N LYS A 393 -19.24 12.45 -13.10
CA LYS A 393 -18.07 12.79 -13.92
C LYS A 393 -17.11 13.75 -13.20
N SER A 394 -17.59 14.92 -12.77
CA SER A 394 -16.75 15.98 -12.20
C SER A 394 -16.81 16.12 -10.67
N LEU A 395 -17.56 15.26 -9.98
CA LEU A 395 -17.73 15.30 -8.53
C LEU A 395 -17.92 13.89 -7.98
N MET A 396 -17.18 13.55 -6.93
CA MET A 396 -17.34 12.31 -6.18
C MET A 396 -17.24 12.55 -4.68
N ILE A 397 -18.03 11.82 -3.92
CA ILE A 397 -18.27 12.02 -2.49
C ILE A 397 -18.19 10.65 -1.81
N GLY A 398 -17.44 10.54 -0.73
CA GLY A 398 -17.30 9.34 0.08
C GLY A 398 -17.56 9.61 1.55
N GLY A 399 -18.21 8.67 2.24
CA GLY A 399 -18.46 8.73 3.68
C GLY A 399 -18.50 7.35 4.31
N GLN A 400 -18.02 7.25 5.55
CA GLN A 400 -18.04 6.04 6.37
C GLN A 400 -18.83 6.24 7.66
N LYS A 401 -19.58 5.21 8.03
CA LYS A 401 -20.19 5.04 9.35
C LYS A 401 -19.40 4.01 10.15
N LEU A 402 -18.95 4.40 11.34
CA LEU A 402 -18.24 3.54 12.29
C LEU A 402 -18.49 3.96 13.74
N ALA A 403 -18.30 3.00 14.65
CA ALA A 403 -18.23 3.23 16.09
C ALA A 403 -17.14 2.33 16.65
N GLU A 404 -16.00 2.92 16.99
CA GLU A 404 -14.82 2.22 17.50
C GLU A 404 -14.36 2.83 18.81
N ASN A 405 -13.41 2.18 19.49
CA ASN A 405 -12.81 2.69 20.74
C ASN A 405 -11.35 3.13 20.56
N VAL A 406 -10.80 2.98 19.36
CA VAL A 406 -9.40 3.26 19.04
C VAL A 406 -9.34 4.29 17.93
N ASP A 407 -8.49 5.30 18.11
CA ASP A 407 -8.22 6.29 17.08
C ASP A 407 -7.37 5.65 15.97
N ARG A 408 -7.85 5.77 14.73
CA ARG A 408 -7.16 5.29 13.52
C ARG A 408 -6.10 6.28 13.02
N GLY A 409 -6.01 7.45 13.62
CA GLY A 409 -5.01 8.48 13.34
C GLY A 409 -5.15 9.13 11.97
N LYS A 410 -4.16 9.96 11.62
CA LYS A 410 -4.17 10.84 10.44
C LYS A 410 -4.24 10.14 9.06
N GLN A 411 -4.05 8.83 9.00
CA GLN A 411 -4.19 8.05 7.78
C GLN A 411 -5.65 7.80 7.44
N PHE A 412 -6.52 7.78 8.44
CA PHE A 412 -7.93 7.49 8.25
C PHE A 412 -8.67 8.69 7.66
N VAL A 413 -9.46 8.44 6.61
CA VAL A 413 -10.23 9.45 5.89
C VAL A 413 -11.70 9.04 5.88
N PRO A 414 -12.44 9.34 6.96
CA PRO A 414 -13.83 8.91 7.13
C PRO A 414 -14.81 9.59 6.16
N ALA A 415 -14.45 10.74 5.60
CA ALA A 415 -15.25 11.43 4.61
C ALA A 415 -14.38 12.27 3.69
N ILE A 416 -14.70 12.31 2.40
CA ILE A 416 -13.97 13.10 1.41
C ILE A 416 -14.85 13.47 0.22
N VAL A 417 -14.63 14.66 -0.33
CA VAL A 417 -15.21 15.14 -1.58
C VAL A 417 -14.07 15.47 -2.52
N HIS A 418 -14.16 15.01 -3.77
CA HIS A 418 -13.30 15.41 -4.87
C HIS A 418 -14.11 16.04 -5.99
N TRP A 419 -13.57 17.06 -6.63
CA TRP A 419 -14.17 17.65 -7.83
C TRP A 419 -13.11 18.13 -8.82
N ALA A 420 -13.51 18.39 -10.05
CA ALA A 420 -12.67 19.04 -11.06
C ALA A 420 -12.54 20.54 -10.75
N SER A 421 -11.52 20.94 -9.98
CA SER A 421 -11.30 22.34 -9.62
C SER A 421 -10.74 23.17 -10.79
N ASP A 422 -10.08 22.50 -11.73
CA ASP A 422 -9.72 23.05 -13.04
C ASP A 422 -9.91 21.96 -14.12
N PRO A 423 -11.07 21.94 -14.82
CA PRO A 423 -11.34 21.01 -15.92
C PRO A 423 -10.40 21.14 -17.12
N THR A 424 -9.67 22.26 -17.23
CA THR A 424 -8.79 22.53 -18.36
C THR A 424 -7.38 21.97 -18.17
N HIS A 425 -7.00 21.66 -16.92
CA HIS A 425 -5.73 21.02 -16.58
C HIS A 425 -5.55 19.70 -17.33
N LYS A 426 -4.30 19.36 -17.67
CA LYS A 426 -3.93 18.19 -18.49
C LYS A 426 -2.86 17.35 -17.78
N PRO A 427 -2.85 16.02 -17.99
CA PRO A 427 -3.74 15.25 -18.87
C PRO A 427 -5.17 15.09 -18.34
N ARG A 428 -5.35 15.30 -17.03
CA ARG A 428 -6.65 15.24 -16.33
C ARG A 428 -6.93 16.56 -15.64
N PRO A 429 -8.20 16.87 -15.32
CA PRO A 429 -8.56 17.98 -14.46
C PRO A 429 -7.74 18.00 -13.18
N LEU A 430 -7.50 19.20 -12.63
CA LEU A 430 -6.96 19.29 -11.29
C LEU A 430 -8.04 18.81 -10.31
N ASN A 431 -7.68 17.88 -9.43
CA ASN A 431 -8.58 17.43 -8.38
C ASN A 431 -8.56 18.43 -7.22
N GLY A 432 -9.63 19.20 -7.07
CA GLY A 432 -9.95 19.84 -5.80
C GLY A 432 -10.47 18.79 -4.83
N TYR A 433 -10.12 18.89 -3.55
CA TYR A 433 -10.73 18.02 -2.55
C TYR A 433 -10.86 18.68 -1.20
N PHE A 434 -11.82 18.20 -0.41
CA PHE A 434 -11.79 18.38 1.04
C PHE A 434 -12.12 17.08 1.77
N SER A 435 -11.44 16.82 2.89
CA SER A 435 -11.62 15.61 3.69
C SER A 435 -11.80 15.91 5.16
N LEU A 436 -12.64 15.12 5.84
CA LEU A 436 -12.77 15.17 7.29
C LEU A 436 -11.50 14.61 7.95
N PHE A 437 -10.90 15.39 8.84
CA PHE A 437 -9.87 14.90 9.74
C PHE A 437 -10.53 14.10 10.88
N PRO A 438 -10.12 12.86 11.15
CA PRO A 438 -10.80 11.97 12.08
C PRO A 438 -10.50 12.36 13.54
N SER A 439 -11.21 13.36 14.07
CA SER A 439 -11.01 13.81 15.46
C SER A 439 -11.65 12.88 16.50
N THR A 440 -12.55 12.00 16.10
CA THR A 440 -13.31 11.11 17.00
C THR A 440 -13.47 9.71 16.41
N THR A 441 -13.81 8.71 17.22
CA THR A 441 -13.89 7.29 16.80
C THR A 441 -15.32 6.80 16.59
N THR A 442 -16.32 7.66 16.83
CA THR A 442 -17.73 7.40 16.47
C THR A 442 -18.19 8.44 15.46
N ILE A 443 -18.19 8.06 14.18
CA ILE A 443 -18.50 8.95 13.05
C ILE A 443 -19.62 8.35 12.23
N THR A 444 -20.60 9.19 11.83
CA THR A 444 -21.54 8.86 10.76
C THR A 444 -21.38 9.87 9.64
N ALA A 445 -20.66 9.48 8.59
CA ALA A 445 -20.57 10.23 7.34
C ALA A 445 -21.29 9.46 6.22
N ILE A 446 -22.25 10.11 5.57
CA ILE A 446 -23.10 9.51 4.54
C ILE A 446 -23.01 10.36 3.27
N ALA A 447 -22.59 9.71 2.18
CA ALA A 447 -22.60 10.25 0.84
C ALA A 447 -23.92 9.89 0.15
N GLU A 448 -24.58 10.90 -0.39
CA GLU A 448 -25.77 10.78 -1.23
C GLU A 448 -25.54 11.56 -2.54
N SER A 449 -26.53 11.54 -3.43
CA SER A 449 -26.43 12.31 -4.66
C SER A 449 -26.18 13.79 -4.37
N GLN A 450 -24.99 14.27 -4.73
CA GLN A 450 -24.56 15.66 -4.55
C GLN A 450 -24.61 16.15 -3.10
N LYS A 451 -24.57 15.24 -2.12
CA LYS A 451 -24.68 15.60 -0.71
C LYS A 451 -23.77 14.77 0.17
N LEU A 452 -23.13 15.42 1.13
CA LEU A 452 -22.40 14.77 2.22
C LEU A 452 -23.00 15.22 3.54
N THR A 453 -23.36 14.27 4.41
CA THR A 453 -23.83 14.56 5.78
C THR A 453 -22.92 13.87 6.78
N ILE A 454 -22.39 14.61 7.76
CA ILE A 454 -21.48 14.11 8.79
C ILE A 454 -22.05 14.46 10.16
N SER A 455 -22.04 13.50 11.08
CA SER A 455 -22.43 13.71 12.47
C SER A 455 -21.53 12.92 13.42
N TYR A 456 -21.46 13.38 14.67
CA TYR A 456 -20.78 12.68 15.77
C TYR A 456 -21.80 12.21 16.82
N PRO A 457 -22.30 10.96 16.70
CA PRO A 457 -23.34 10.43 17.57
C PRO A 457 -22.93 10.35 19.05
N ASN A 458 -21.65 10.11 19.34
CA ASN A 458 -21.13 10.07 20.70
C ASN A 458 -20.49 11.40 21.09
N THR A 459 -21.31 12.32 21.62
CA THR A 459 -20.90 13.68 22.00
C THR A 459 -20.05 13.76 23.26
N THR A 460 -19.86 12.63 23.95
CA THR A 460 -19.01 12.55 25.16
C THR A 460 -17.60 12.10 24.84
N GLN A 461 -17.35 11.73 23.58
CA GLN A 461 -16.08 11.20 23.15
C GLN A 461 -15.07 12.33 22.86
N ASP A 462 -13.80 12.10 23.17
CA ASP A 462 -12.72 13.01 22.81
C ASP A 462 -12.75 13.35 21.31
N GLY A 463 -12.51 14.63 21.02
CA GLY A 463 -12.50 15.23 19.69
C GLY A 463 -13.85 15.30 18.97
N SER A 464 -14.97 14.96 19.64
CA SER A 464 -16.32 15.22 19.14
C SER A 464 -16.76 16.70 19.26
N ASP A 465 -15.88 17.56 19.78
CA ASP A 465 -16.08 18.99 19.98
C ASP A 465 -15.76 19.86 18.74
N SER A 466 -15.27 19.26 17.65
CA SER A 466 -14.96 19.99 16.41
C SER A 466 -15.02 19.13 15.15
N PHE A 467 -15.56 19.68 14.06
CA PHE A 467 -15.38 19.14 12.71
C PHE A 467 -14.24 19.89 12.04
N GLN A 468 -13.20 19.16 11.63
CA GLN A 468 -12.01 19.72 11.01
C GLN A 468 -11.86 19.17 9.59
N PHE A 469 -11.72 20.07 8.62
CA PHE A 469 -11.59 19.71 7.21
C PHE A 469 -10.27 20.17 6.65
N MET A 470 -9.65 19.30 5.87
CA MET A 470 -8.48 19.61 5.06
C MET A 470 -8.96 19.89 3.64
N LEU A 471 -8.78 21.09 3.11
CA LEU A 471 -9.12 21.45 1.73
C LEU A 471 -7.85 21.73 0.90
N SER A 472 -7.73 21.16 -0.29
CA SER A 472 -6.60 21.36 -1.18
C SER A 472 -6.99 21.24 -2.67
N GLY A 473 -6.01 21.30 -3.57
CA GLY A 473 -6.22 21.20 -5.01
C GLY A 473 -6.79 22.47 -5.64
N ILE A 474 -6.36 23.64 -5.15
CA ILE A 474 -6.79 24.94 -5.67
C ILE A 474 -5.90 25.38 -6.85
N PRO A 475 -6.47 25.68 -8.03
CA PRO A 475 -5.68 26.04 -9.20
C PRO A 475 -4.91 27.35 -8.99
N PRO A 476 -3.60 27.40 -9.31
CA PRO A 476 -2.84 28.64 -9.23
C PRO A 476 -3.46 29.82 -10.00
N PRO A 477 -4.00 29.67 -11.23
CA PRO A 477 -4.65 30.77 -11.94
C PRO A 477 -5.85 31.36 -11.18
N TRP A 478 -6.61 30.54 -10.45
CA TRP A 478 -7.75 31.01 -9.65
C TRP A 478 -7.29 31.90 -8.49
N SER A 479 -6.27 31.46 -7.74
CA SER A 479 -5.69 32.24 -6.65
C SER A 479 -4.99 33.51 -7.13
N LEU A 480 -4.25 33.44 -8.25
CA LEU A 480 -3.55 34.59 -8.85
C LEU A 480 -4.51 35.66 -9.41
N ALA A 481 -5.76 35.30 -9.71
CA ALA A 481 -6.81 36.26 -10.05
C ALA A 481 -7.33 37.06 -8.83
N GLY A 482 -6.81 36.81 -7.64
CA GLY A 482 -7.18 37.50 -6.39
C GLY A 482 -8.29 36.81 -5.60
N ASN A 483 -8.70 35.61 -5.99
CA ASN A 483 -9.65 34.82 -5.20
C ASN A 483 -8.97 34.24 -3.95
N VAL A 484 -9.74 34.11 -2.88
CA VAL A 484 -9.28 33.59 -1.59
C VAL A 484 -10.27 32.53 -1.11
N VAL A 485 -9.75 31.43 -0.57
CA VAL A 485 -10.54 30.42 0.13
C VAL A 485 -10.98 30.98 1.49
N ASP A 486 -12.28 31.09 1.71
CA ASP A 486 -12.90 31.44 3.01
C ASP A 486 -13.89 30.35 3.43
N GLY A 487 -13.40 29.30 4.10
CA GLY A 487 -14.17 28.10 4.33
C GLY A 487 -14.57 27.47 2.99
N PHE A 488 -15.85 27.12 2.85
CA PHE A 488 -16.41 26.55 1.63
C PHE A 488 -17.20 27.54 0.79
N THR A 489 -17.24 28.84 1.14
CA THR A 489 -18.11 29.82 0.47
C THR A 489 -17.63 30.21 -0.91
N ASN A 490 -16.32 30.08 -1.18
CA ASN A 490 -15.70 30.44 -2.43
C ASN A 490 -14.59 29.44 -2.76
N VAL A 491 -14.92 28.48 -3.61
CA VAL A 491 -13.99 27.48 -4.14
C VAL A 491 -14.16 27.41 -5.66
N PRO A 492 -13.10 27.08 -6.42
CA PRO A 492 -13.16 27.00 -7.87
C PRO A 492 -14.09 25.89 -8.34
N CYS A 493 -15.01 26.20 -9.27
CA CYS A 493 -15.84 25.23 -9.99
C CYS A 493 -16.76 24.34 -9.15
N LEU A 494 -17.05 24.73 -7.91
CA LEU A 494 -17.96 24.01 -7.04
C LEU A 494 -18.75 25.00 -6.17
N ASP A 495 -20.08 24.95 -6.28
CA ASP A 495 -20.96 25.58 -5.32
C ASP A 495 -21.14 24.64 -4.13
N VAL A 496 -20.88 25.16 -2.93
CA VAL A 496 -21.01 24.42 -1.66
C VAL A 496 -21.98 25.14 -0.74
N ASN A 497 -23.14 24.54 -0.49
CA ASN A 497 -24.08 25.00 0.51
C ASN A 497 -23.85 24.24 1.82
N VAL A 498 -23.33 24.94 2.84
CA VAL A 498 -23.03 24.33 4.15
C VAL A 498 -24.18 24.56 5.12
N THR A 499 -24.74 23.47 5.66
CA THR A 499 -25.69 23.50 6.77
C THR A 499 -25.05 22.92 8.02
N ALA A 500 -24.77 23.79 9.00
CA ALA A 500 -24.05 23.48 10.24
C ALA A 500 -24.77 24.10 11.46
N PRO A 501 -26.01 23.67 11.79
CA PRO A 501 -26.83 24.31 12.79
C PRO A 501 -26.17 24.28 14.17
N GLY A 502 -26.05 25.45 14.81
CA GLY A 502 -25.46 25.58 16.15
C GLY A 502 -23.94 25.41 16.20
N LEU A 503 -23.25 25.16 15.08
CA LEU A 503 -21.79 25.09 15.03
C LEU A 503 -21.19 26.47 14.76
N GLN A 504 -20.01 26.72 15.33
CA GLN A 504 -19.28 27.97 15.14
C GLN A 504 -18.11 27.76 14.16
N ARG A 505 -18.17 28.38 12.99
CA ARG A 505 -17.05 28.40 12.03
C ARG A 505 -15.90 29.25 12.58
N LEU A 506 -14.69 28.70 12.58
CA LEU A 506 -13.45 29.44 12.84
C LEU A 506 -12.88 30.06 11.56
N PRO A 507 -11.99 31.07 11.65
CA PRO A 507 -11.26 31.56 10.49
C PRO A 507 -10.50 30.43 9.78
N THR A 508 -10.51 30.46 8.45
CA THR A 508 -9.74 29.50 7.64
C THR A 508 -8.25 29.80 7.76
N VAL A 509 -7.44 28.77 7.98
CA VAL A 509 -5.98 28.89 8.13
C VAL A 509 -5.30 28.06 7.06
N TYR A 510 -4.23 28.57 6.46
CA TYR A 510 -3.41 27.85 5.49
C TYR A 510 -1.98 27.68 6.03
N GLY A 511 -1.30 26.61 5.62
CA GLY A 511 0.13 26.39 5.93
C GLY A 511 0.41 25.14 6.78
N SER A 512 -0.56 24.24 6.94
CA SER A 512 -0.31 22.90 7.48
C SER A 512 -0.19 21.88 6.36
N SER A 513 0.51 20.77 6.62
CA SER A 513 0.63 19.66 5.69
C SER A 513 0.50 18.30 6.38
N ILE A 514 -0.03 17.32 5.64
CA ILE A 514 -0.08 15.91 6.02
C ILE A 514 0.39 15.12 4.81
N TYR A 515 1.42 14.27 4.99
CA TYR A 515 2.02 13.48 3.91
C TYR A 515 2.38 14.34 2.68
N GLY A 516 3.06 15.46 2.90
CA GLY A 516 3.45 16.37 1.81
C GLY A 516 2.32 17.23 1.20
N SER A 517 1.06 16.89 1.47
CA SER A 517 -0.10 17.63 0.97
C SER A 517 -0.39 18.86 1.84
N TRP A 518 -0.19 20.06 1.28
CA TRP A 518 -0.55 21.32 1.92
C TRP A 518 -2.04 21.59 1.80
N TYR A 519 -2.65 22.15 2.85
CA TYR A 519 -4.09 22.36 2.87
C TYR A 519 -4.52 23.61 3.63
N TYR A 520 -5.74 24.06 3.32
CA TYR A 520 -6.53 24.99 4.11
C TYR A 520 -7.26 24.20 5.19
N ASN A 521 -7.05 24.56 6.45
CA ASN A 521 -7.81 24.04 7.59
C ASN A 521 -9.10 24.85 7.75
N ILE A 522 -10.24 24.16 7.63
CA ILE A 522 -11.57 24.71 7.86
C ILE A 522 -12.17 23.99 9.06
N THR A 523 -12.42 24.71 10.15
CA THR A 523 -12.91 24.13 11.40
C THR A 523 -14.26 24.71 11.81
N TYR A 524 -15.16 23.83 12.26
CA TYR A 524 -16.43 24.16 12.90
C TYR A 524 -16.41 23.59 14.33
N LEU A 525 -16.47 24.48 15.33
CA LEU A 525 -16.57 24.08 16.73
C LEU A 525 -18.00 23.69 17.09
N VAL A 526 -18.12 22.66 17.91
CA VAL A 526 -19.34 22.30 18.64
C VAL A 526 -19.29 23.04 19.98
N PRO A 527 -20.17 24.04 20.21
CA PRO A 527 -20.18 24.77 21.48
C PRO A 527 -20.40 23.85 22.68
N SER A 528 -19.83 24.19 23.84
CA SER A 528 -19.96 23.38 25.07
C SER A 528 -21.40 23.26 25.58
N ASN A 529 -22.29 24.17 25.16
CA ASN A 529 -23.72 24.14 25.47
C ASN A 529 -24.57 23.56 24.32
N PHE A 530 -23.95 22.94 23.31
CA PHE A 530 -24.65 22.28 22.21
C PHE A 530 -25.55 21.15 22.76
N THR A 531 -26.75 21.01 22.20
CA THR A 531 -27.69 19.95 22.58
C THR A 531 -28.05 19.11 21.35
N GLY A 532 -28.19 17.80 21.55
CA GLY A 532 -28.42 16.84 20.47
C GLY A 532 -27.13 16.37 19.81
N THR A 533 -27.25 15.76 18.63
CA THR A 533 -26.12 15.24 17.86
C THR A 533 -25.56 16.33 16.94
N PRO A 534 -24.30 16.77 17.12
CA PRO A 534 -23.69 17.75 16.24
C PRO A 534 -23.56 17.18 14.83
N MET A 535 -23.89 18.00 13.85
CA MET A 535 -23.97 17.60 12.44
C MET A 535 -23.60 18.77 11.53
N ILE A 536 -22.95 18.43 10.42
CA ILE A 536 -22.68 19.32 9.30
C ILE A 536 -23.05 18.61 8.00
N SER A 537 -23.63 19.33 7.06
CA SER A 537 -23.95 18.82 5.73
C SER A 537 -23.57 19.79 4.63
N PHE A 538 -23.29 19.23 3.46
CA PHE A 538 -22.82 19.93 2.28
C PHE A 538 -23.70 19.52 1.10
N ASP A 539 -24.44 20.45 0.51
CA ASP A 539 -25.03 20.26 -0.82
C ASP A 539 -24.04 20.81 -1.86
N LEU A 540 -23.78 20.03 -2.92
CA LEU A 540 -22.61 20.19 -3.79
C LEU A 540 -23.02 20.22 -5.26
N ALA A 541 -22.74 21.32 -5.95
CA ALA A 541 -23.07 21.48 -7.37
C ALA A 541 -21.84 21.92 -8.16
N PRO A 542 -21.34 21.11 -9.12
CA PRO A 542 -20.29 21.56 -10.04
C PRO A 542 -20.79 22.77 -10.85
N THR A 543 -19.96 23.81 -10.94
CA THR A 543 -20.26 25.04 -11.70
C THR A 543 -19.44 25.17 -12.97
N CYS A 544 -18.39 24.35 -13.06
CA CYS A 544 -17.67 23.98 -14.26
C CYS A 544 -17.30 22.48 -14.13
#